data_AF-A0A9R1QF09-F1
#
_entry.id   AF-A0A9R1QF09-F1
#
_cell.length_a   1.000
_cell.length_b   1.000
_cell.length_c   1.000
_cell.angle_alpha   90.00
_cell.angle_beta   90.00
_cell.angle_gamma   90.00
#
_symmetry.space_group_name_H-M   'P 1'
#
loop_
_entity.id
_entity.type
_entity.pdbx_description
1 polymer ?
#
loop_
_entity_poly.entity_id
_entity_poly.type
_entity_poly.pdbx_seq_one_letter_code
_entity_poly.pdbx_strand_id
1 'polypeptide(L)'
;MAAIMAGRGQGLEQDFDFFVVVDFEATCVQDARIFPQEIIEFPAVLIDGATGRIESLFRRYVRPKHHPVLTQFCRELTGIRQEDVDGGVDLGEALWLHDAWLKAATAGVGNKRRVFLAVVTWGDWDCRTMLEFECRFKGIEKPSYFDQWINLRVPFQAALGQ
;
A
#
# COMPACT_ATOMS: atom_id res chain seq x y z
N MET A 1 -11.81 -25.71 26.07
CA MET A 1 -11.96 -25.87 24.60
C MET A 1 -13.10 -24.96 24.15
N ALA A 2 -12.85 -23.66 24.01
CA ALA A 2 -13.83 -22.72 23.47
C ALA A 2 -13.58 -22.62 21.97
N ALA A 3 -14.50 -23.16 21.17
CA ALA A 3 -14.49 -23.01 19.73
C ALA A 3 -14.76 -21.54 19.40
N ILE A 4 -13.82 -20.90 18.70
CA ILE A 4 -14.07 -19.64 18.02
C ILE A 4 -15.02 -19.98 16.87
N MET A 5 -16.31 -19.77 17.09
CA MET A 5 -17.30 -19.75 16.02
C MET A 5 -16.95 -18.59 15.10
N ALA A 6 -16.56 -18.91 13.87
CA ALA A 6 -16.55 -17.94 12.78
C ALA A 6 -17.99 -17.43 12.63
N GLY A 7 -18.23 -16.23 13.15
CA GLY A 7 -19.50 -15.54 12.94
C GLY A 7 -19.71 -15.41 11.44
N ARG A 8 -20.77 -16.06 10.93
CA ARG A 8 -21.35 -15.67 9.65
C ARG A 8 -21.75 -14.22 9.81
N GLY A 9 -21.04 -13.31 9.14
CA GLY A 9 -21.36 -11.88 9.13
C GLY A 9 -22.78 -11.68 8.61
N GLN A 10 -23.73 -11.57 9.53
CA GLN A 10 -25.03 -10.99 9.23
C GLN A 10 -24.83 -9.48 9.15
N GLY A 11 -24.87 -8.93 7.93
CA GLY A 11 -25.20 -7.52 7.67
C GLY A 11 -24.39 -6.47 8.42
N LEU A 12 -23.06 -6.54 8.43
CA LEU A 12 -22.29 -5.32 8.60
C LEU A 12 -22.43 -4.52 7.31
N GLU A 13 -23.16 -3.41 7.37
CA GLU A 13 -23.20 -2.43 6.32
C GLU A 13 -21.76 -1.93 6.12
N GLN A 14 -21.21 -2.17 4.93
CA GLN A 14 -19.86 -1.79 4.55
C GLN A 14 -19.97 -0.73 3.45
N ASP A 15 -19.41 0.45 3.71
CA ASP A 15 -19.47 1.60 2.80
C ASP A 15 -18.57 1.44 1.57
N PHE A 16 -17.54 0.59 1.67
CA PHE A 16 -16.57 0.36 0.60
C PHE A 16 -16.76 -0.99 -0.08
N ASP A 17 -16.79 -0.98 -1.41
CA ASP A 17 -16.80 -2.21 -2.21
C ASP A 17 -15.47 -2.96 -2.07
N PHE A 18 -14.37 -2.22 -1.95
CA PHE A 18 -13.04 -2.77 -1.81
C PHE A 18 -12.16 -1.97 -0.84
N PHE A 19 -11.29 -2.70 -0.16
CA PHE A 19 -10.14 -2.14 0.54
C PHE A 19 -8.87 -2.39 -0.27
N VAL A 20 -8.01 -1.39 -0.36
CA VAL A 20 -6.69 -1.46 -0.99
C VAL A 20 -5.64 -1.30 0.10
N VAL A 21 -5.12 -2.40 0.62
CA VAL A 21 -4.10 -2.37 1.67
C VAL A 21 -2.74 -2.10 1.03
N VAL A 22 -2.03 -1.08 1.50
CA VAL A 22 -0.72 -0.65 0.98
C VAL A 22 0.28 -0.53 2.13
N ASP A 23 1.52 -0.92 1.86
CA ASP A 23 2.64 -0.89 2.81
C ASP A 23 3.93 -0.62 2.05
N PHE A 24 4.40 0.61 1.99
CA PHE A 24 5.59 0.94 1.21
C PHE A 24 6.86 0.53 1.96
N GLU A 25 7.83 -0.02 1.23
CA GLU A 25 9.20 -0.07 1.71
C GLU A 25 10.00 1.07 1.11
N ALA A 26 10.92 1.64 1.88
CA ALA A 26 11.73 2.77 1.43
C ALA A 26 13.21 2.63 1.82
N THR A 27 14.08 3.35 1.10
CA THR A 27 15.50 3.44 1.44
C THR A 27 15.69 3.87 2.89
N CYS A 28 16.65 3.27 3.58
CA CYS A 28 16.97 3.63 4.95
C CYS A 28 18.45 3.41 5.29
N VAL A 29 18.87 4.03 6.39
CA VAL A 29 20.21 3.92 6.98
C VAL A 29 20.06 3.59 8.46
N GLN A 30 21.05 2.93 9.03
CA GLN A 30 21.06 2.64 10.46
C GLN A 30 21.26 3.93 11.26
N ASP A 31 20.54 4.08 12.38
CA ASP A 31 20.68 5.16 13.38
C ASP A 31 20.49 6.60 12.86
N ALA A 32 19.98 6.78 11.64
CA ALA A 32 19.75 8.09 11.04
C ALA A 32 18.58 8.06 10.05
N ARG A 33 18.23 9.23 9.51
CA ARG A 33 17.31 9.35 8.37
C ARG A 33 18.11 9.64 7.11
N ILE A 34 17.82 8.90 6.05
CA ILE A 34 18.36 9.18 4.72
C ILE A 34 17.53 10.29 4.06
N PHE A 35 18.18 11.19 3.34
CA PHE A 35 17.49 12.25 2.58
C PHE A 35 18.04 12.35 1.15
N PRO A 36 17.16 12.39 0.12
CA PRO A 36 15.75 12.05 0.19
C PRO A 36 15.56 10.57 0.55
N GLN A 37 14.45 10.25 1.22
CA GLN A 37 13.98 8.87 1.31
C GLN A 37 13.22 8.53 0.01
N GLU A 38 13.38 7.31 -0.50
CA GLU A 38 12.77 6.87 -1.76
C GLU A 38 12.10 5.51 -1.58
N ILE A 39 10.89 5.34 -2.09
CA ILE A 39 10.16 4.07 -2.13
C ILE A 39 10.96 3.09 -2.98
N ILE A 40 11.12 1.87 -2.47
CA ILE A 40 11.82 0.75 -3.12
C ILE A 40 10.94 -0.49 -3.31
N GLU A 41 9.81 -0.56 -2.63
CA GLU A 41 8.76 -1.54 -2.89
C GLU A 41 7.37 -0.93 -2.75
N PHE A 42 6.49 -1.30 -3.67
CA PHE A 42 5.09 -0.93 -3.69
C PHE A 42 4.21 -2.20 -3.77
N PRO A 43 3.97 -2.87 -2.65
CA PRO A 43 2.97 -3.91 -2.53
C PRO A 43 1.57 -3.31 -2.30
N ALA A 44 0.56 -3.94 -2.87
CA ALA A 44 -0.84 -3.67 -2.54
C ALA A 44 -1.69 -4.94 -2.59
N VAL A 45 -2.69 -5.02 -1.72
CA VAL A 45 -3.65 -6.12 -1.66
C VAL A 45 -5.06 -5.56 -1.83
N LEU A 46 -5.79 -6.07 -2.81
CA LEU A 46 -7.20 -5.77 -3.01
C LEU A 46 -8.04 -6.77 -2.22
N ILE A 47 -8.90 -6.27 -1.35
CA ILE A 47 -9.79 -7.06 -0.49
C ILE A 47 -11.24 -6.71 -0.80
N ASP A 48 -12.07 -7.71 -1.04
CA ASP A 48 -13.53 -7.55 -1.17
C ASP A 48 -14.12 -7.08 0.16
N GLY A 49 -14.79 -5.91 0.14
CA GLY A 49 -15.30 -5.26 1.34
C GLY A 49 -16.42 -6.04 2.04
N ALA A 50 -17.19 -6.83 1.29
CA ALA A 50 -18.31 -7.59 1.84
C ALA A 50 -17.88 -8.91 2.51
N THR A 51 -16.84 -9.55 1.97
CA THR A 51 -16.42 -10.91 2.37
C THR A 51 -15.08 -10.94 3.10
N GLY A 52 -14.28 -9.87 3.01
CA GLY A 52 -12.93 -9.81 3.57
C GLY A 52 -11.93 -10.70 2.85
N ARG A 53 -12.26 -11.19 1.65
CA ARG A 53 -11.39 -12.08 0.87
C ARG A 53 -10.42 -11.28 0.01
N ILE A 54 -9.23 -11.83 -0.20
CA ILE A 54 -8.25 -11.28 -1.15
C ILE A 54 -8.73 -11.56 -2.56
N GLU A 55 -8.90 -10.51 -3.34
CA GLU A 55 -9.32 -10.56 -4.75
C GLU A 55 -8.13 -10.48 -5.69
N SER A 56 -7.13 -9.67 -5.35
CA SER A 56 -5.95 -9.49 -6.18
C SER A 56 -4.75 -8.99 -5.39
N LEU A 57 -3.56 -9.24 -5.93
CA LEU A 57 -2.28 -8.82 -5.36
C LEU A 57 -1.52 -8.00 -6.40
N PHE A 58 -0.91 -6.91 -5.96
CA PHE A 58 -0.01 -6.09 -6.73
C PHE A 58 1.33 -5.99 -6.01
N ARG A 59 2.42 -6.03 -6.77
CA ARG A 59 3.76 -5.82 -6.23
C ARG A 59 4.67 -5.28 -7.32
N ARG A 60 5.37 -4.19 -7.03
CA ARG A 60 6.45 -3.67 -7.87
C ARG A 60 7.62 -3.23 -7.00
N TYR A 61 8.82 -3.61 -7.39
CA TYR A 61 10.02 -2.95 -6.90
C TYR A 61 10.20 -1.63 -7.64
N VAL A 62 10.63 -0.62 -6.90
CA VAL A 62 10.86 0.72 -7.39
C VAL A 62 12.35 1.00 -7.34
N ARG A 63 12.90 1.48 -8.46
CA ARG A 63 14.33 1.81 -8.55
C ARG A 63 14.58 3.22 -7.97
N PRO A 64 15.32 3.35 -6.85
CA PRO A 64 15.68 4.66 -6.31
C PRO A 64 16.68 5.36 -7.24
N LYS A 65 16.55 6.68 -7.38
CA LYS A 65 17.39 7.50 -8.28
C LYS A 65 18.47 8.28 -7.53
N HIS A 66 18.22 8.66 -6.28
CA HIS A 66 19.15 9.46 -5.48
C HIS A 66 20.10 8.56 -4.68
N HIS A 67 19.56 7.47 -4.12
CA HIS A 67 20.32 6.47 -3.39
C HIS A 67 20.16 5.09 -4.06
N PRO A 68 20.75 4.89 -5.26
CA PRO A 68 20.53 3.69 -6.07
C PRO A 68 21.10 2.42 -5.39
N VAL A 69 22.11 2.56 -4.55
CA VAL A 69 22.72 1.44 -3.82
C VAL A 69 22.10 1.36 -2.42
N LEU A 70 21.38 0.27 -2.15
CA LEU A 70 20.78 0.02 -0.85
C LEU A 70 21.85 -0.22 0.21
N THR A 71 21.68 0.37 1.38
CA THR A 71 22.54 0.09 2.52
C THR A 71 22.39 -1.37 2.96
N GLN A 72 23.40 -1.90 3.64
CA GLN A 72 23.28 -3.25 4.22
C GLN A 72 22.10 -3.33 5.21
N PHE A 73 21.97 -2.34 6.09
CA PHE A 73 20.85 -2.25 7.04
C PHE A 73 19.49 -2.27 6.34
N CYS A 74 19.33 -1.50 5.25
CA CYS A 74 18.07 -1.47 4.49
C CYS A 74 17.73 -2.85 3.91
N ARG A 75 18.71 -3.54 3.32
CA ARG A 75 18.50 -4.87 2.74
C ARG A 75 18.16 -5.92 3.81
N GLU A 76 18.78 -5.83 4.98
CA GLU A 76 18.50 -6.73 6.10
C GLU A 76 17.14 -6.48 6.74
N LEU A 77 16.74 -5.21 6.85
CA LEU A 77 15.45 -4.81 7.43
C LEU A 77 14.27 -5.20 6.53
N THR A 78 14.35 -4.91 5.24
CA THR A 78 13.23 -5.11 4.29
C THR A 78 13.28 -6.47 3.59
N GLY A 79 14.44 -7.13 3.59
CA GLY A 79 14.67 -8.36 2.82
C GLY A 79 14.86 -8.14 1.31
N ILE A 80 14.82 -6.89 0.83
CA ILE A 80 14.95 -6.53 -0.58
C ILE A 80 16.42 -6.59 -0.99
N ARG A 81 16.70 -7.23 -2.13
CA ARG A 81 18.06 -7.33 -2.68
C ARG A 81 18.36 -6.15 -3.58
N GLN A 82 19.65 -5.91 -3.83
CA GLN A 82 20.05 -4.86 -4.78
C GLN A 82 19.53 -5.16 -6.20
N GLU A 83 19.56 -6.43 -6.62
CA GLU A 83 19.04 -6.87 -7.92
C GLU A 83 17.53 -6.62 -8.11
N ASP A 84 16.76 -6.61 -7.02
CA ASP A 84 15.32 -6.34 -7.05
C ASP A 84 15.04 -4.88 -7.44
N VAL A 85 15.76 -3.92 -6.84
CA VAL A 85 15.60 -2.50 -7.15
C VAL A 85 16.31 -2.10 -8.44
N ASP A 86 17.42 -2.75 -8.79
CA ASP A 86 18.10 -2.52 -10.07
C ASP A 86 17.20 -2.87 -11.25
N GLY A 87 16.42 -3.94 -11.13
CA GLY A 87 15.39 -4.37 -12.10
C GLY A 87 14.02 -3.71 -11.89
N GLY A 88 13.88 -2.82 -10.91
CA GLY A 88 12.64 -2.13 -10.59
C GLY A 88 12.26 -1.05 -11.61
N VAL A 89 11.00 -0.64 -11.57
CA VAL A 89 10.48 0.48 -12.38
C VAL A 89 10.66 1.81 -11.65
N ASP A 90 10.52 2.94 -12.34
CA ASP A 90 10.50 4.24 -11.67
C ASP A 90 9.14 4.43 -10.93
N LEU A 91 9.11 5.24 -9.85
CA LEU A 91 7.90 5.41 -9.01
C LEU A 91 6.66 5.84 -9.81
N GLY A 92 6.79 6.75 -10.77
CA GLY A 92 5.67 7.20 -11.61
C GLY A 92 5.07 6.07 -12.44
N GLU A 93 5.91 5.15 -12.93
CA GLU A 93 5.45 3.96 -13.65
C GLU A 93 4.79 2.95 -12.69
N ALA A 94 5.33 2.77 -11.48
CA ALA A 94 4.70 1.92 -10.46
C ALA A 94 3.28 2.42 -10.10
N LEU A 95 3.10 3.73 -9.94
CA LEU A 95 1.79 4.35 -9.68
C LEU A 95 0.82 4.17 -10.86
N TRP A 96 1.31 4.33 -12.09
CA TRP A 96 0.50 4.08 -13.29
C TRP A 96 0.08 2.59 -13.39
N LEU A 97 1.01 1.66 -13.14
CA LEU A 97 0.74 0.23 -13.12
C LEU A 97 -0.25 -0.16 -12.01
N HIS A 98 -0.17 0.48 -10.84
CA HIS A 98 -1.09 0.29 -9.73
C HIS A 98 -2.51 0.74 -10.10
N ASP A 99 -2.65 1.92 -10.71
CA ASP A 99 -3.94 2.42 -11.19
C ASP A 99 -4.56 1.50 -12.26
N ALA A 100 -3.75 1.04 -13.22
CA ALA A 100 -4.19 0.08 -14.24
C ALA A 100 -4.64 -1.26 -13.62
N TRP A 101 -3.91 -1.75 -12.63
CA TRP A 101 -4.26 -2.97 -11.88
C TRP A 101 -5.59 -2.82 -11.13
N LEU A 102 -5.81 -1.71 -10.41
CA LEU A 102 -7.08 -1.44 -9.72
C LEU A 102 -8.26 -1.41 -10.69
N LYS A 103 -8.12 -0.70 -11.81
CA LYS A 103 -9.16 -0.63 -12.85
C LYS A 103 -9.50 -2.01 -13.41
N ALA A 104 -8.48 -2.82 -13.71
CA ALA A 104 -8.68 -4.17 -14.22
C ALA A 104 -9.36 -5.08 -13.19
N ALA A 105 -8.91 -5.05 -11.94
CA ALA A 105 -9.43 -5.91 -10.86
C ALA A 105 -10.89 -5.57 -10.50
N THR A 106 -11.30 -4.30 -10.62
CA THR A 106 -12.64 -3.84 -10.27
C THR A 106 -13.62 -3.76 -11.46
N ALA A 107 -13.17 -4.03 -12.68
CA ALA A 107 -13.96 -3.84 -13.91
C ALA A 107 -15.31 -4.58 -13.91
N GLY A 108 -15.38 -5.76 -13.28
CA GLY A 108 -16.61 -6.57 -13.19
C GLY A 108 -17.69 -5.97 -12.30
N VAL A 109 -17.34 -5.10 -11.35
CA VAL A 109 -18.26 -4.49 -10.38
C VAL A 109 -18.86 -3.19 -10.94
N GLY A 110 -18.08 -2.45 -11.72
CA GLY A 110 -18.43 -1.12 -12.25
C GLY A 110 -19.56 -1.08 -13.29
N ASN A 111 -19.93 -2.21 -13.88
CA ASN A 111 -21.03 -2.27 -14.87
C ASN A 111 -22.42 -2.01 -14.27
N LYS A 112 -22.56 -1.92 -12.93
CA LYS A 112 -23.84 -1.74 -12.24
C LYS A 112 -23.93 -0.49 -11.36
N ARG A 113 -22.80 0.11 -10.94
CA ARG A 113 -22.71 1.35 -10.15
C ARG A 113 -21.27 1.83 -10.02
N ARG A 114 -21.08 3.06 -9.51
CA ARG A 114 -19.77 3.59 -9.09
C ARG A 114 -19.18 2.68 -8.00
N VAL A 115 -17.91 2.30 -8.18
CA VAL A 115 -17.12 1.52 -7.21
C VAL A 115 -16.56 2.48 -6.16
N PHE A 116 -16.73 2.12 -4.89
CA PHE A 116 -16.15 2.83 -3.75
C PHE A 116 -14.98 2.03 -3.20
N LEU A 117 -13.79 2.62 -3.23
CA LEU A 117 -12.57 2.02 -2.71
C LEU A 117 -12.02 2.87 -1.55
N ALA A 118 -11.39 2.21 -0.58
CA ALA A 118 -10.62 2.86 0.46
C ALA A 118 -9.20 2.31 0.49
N VAL A 119 -8.20 3.20 0.44
CA VAL A 119 -6.82 2.84 0.77
C VAL A 119 -6.73 2.57 2.27
N VAL A 120 -5.97 1.54 2.66
CA VAL A 120 -5.75 1.14 4.05
C VAL A 120 -4.25 0.98 4.29
N THR A 121 -3.75 1.56 5.38
CA THR A 121 -2.33 1.51 5.74
C THR A 121 -2.15 1.30 7.25
N TRP A 122 -0.96 0.83 7.67
CA TRP A 122 -0.63 0.68 9.09
C TRP A 122 -0.08 1.98 9.70
N GLY A 123 -0.89 3.04 9.66
CA GLY A 123 -0.50 4.37 10.12
C GLY A 123 -0.57 5.42 9.02
N ASP A 124 -0.08 6.62 9.32
CA ASP A 124 -0.12 7.74 8.38
C ASP A 124 1.15 7.85 7.52
N TRP A 125 2.17 7.03 7.78
CA TRP A 125 3.49 7.20 7.18
C TRP A 125 3.45 7.01 5.66
N ASP A 126 2.85 5.93 5.17
CA ASP A 126 2.79 5.59 3.74
C ASP A 126 2.21 6.70 2.86
N CYS A 127 0.97 7.09 3.13
CA CYS A 127 0.24 8.05 2.31
C CYS A 127 0.61 9.51 2.64
N ARG A 128 0.61 9.88 3.93
CA ARG A 128 0.83 11.28 4.34
C ARG A 128 2.28 11.72 4.22
N THR A 129 3.22 10.81 4.48
CA THR A 129 4.64 11.15 4.61
C THR A 129 5.42 10.68 3.40
N MET A 130 5.48 9.37 3.16
CA MET A 130 6.40 8.77 2.20
C MET A 130 6.00 9.09 0.76
N LEU A 131 4.81 8.66 0.34
CA LEU A 131 4.32 8.89 -1.03
C LEU A 131 4.17 10.38 -1.34
N GLU A 132 3.60 11.16 -0.40
CA GLU A 132 3.44 12.62 -0.57
C GLU A 132 4.78 13.32 -0.78
N PHE A 133 5.77 13.02 0.06
CA PHE A 133 7.09 13.62 -0.03
C PHE A 133 7.75 13.29 -1.37
N GLU A 134 7.80 12.01 -1.73
CA GLU A 134 8.55 11.59 -2.91
C GLU A 134 7.88 12.05 -4.21
N CYS A 135 6.55 12.01 -4.30
CA CYS A 135 5.83 12.57 -5.44
C CYS A 135 6.14 14.06 -5.62
N ARG A 136 6.07 14.86 -4.54
CA ARG A 136 6.44 16.28 -4.59
C ARG A 136 7.90 16.50 -4.97
N PHE A 137 8.81 15.73 -4.37
CA PHE A 137 10.24 15.85 -4.59
C PHE A 137 10.64 15.51 -6.03
N LYS A 138 9.98 14.51 -6.65
CA LYS A 138 10.24 14.07 -8.03
C LYS A 138 9.34 14.75 -9.08
N GLY A 139 8.41 15.61 -8.69
CA GLY A 139 7.45 16.24 -9.60
C GLY A 139 6.47 15.23 -10.24
N ILE A 140 6.11 14.17 -9.51
CA ILE A 140 5.17 13.13 -9.96
C ILE A 140 3.77 13.50 -9.46
N GLU A 141 2.78 13.44 -10.35
CA GLU A 141 1.39 13.58 -9.96
C GLU A 141 0.94 12.37 -9.14
N LYS A 142 0.57 12.61 -7.88
CA LYS A 142 0.10 11.56 -6.98
C LYS A 142 -1.37 11.22 -7.30
N PRO A 143 -1.74 9.94 -7.45
CA PRO A 143 -3.14 9.55 -7.62
C PRO A 143 -3.98 9.99 -6.42
N SER A 144 -5.09 10.69 -6.67
CA SER A 144 -5.90 11.33 -5.62
C SER A 144 -6.57 10.36 -4.64
N TYR A 145 -6.72 9.08 -5.01
CA TYR A 145 -7.21 8.07 -4.07
C TYR A 145 -6.23 7.76 -2.93
N PHE A 146 -4.98 8.23 -3.01
CA PHE A 146 -4.03 8.24 -1.89
C PHE A 146 -4.14 9.49 -0.99
N ASP A 147 -5.05 10.43 -1.27
CA ASP A 147 -5.28 11.61 -0.41
C ASP A 147 -6.16 11.29 0.80
N GLN A 148 -6.82 10.13 0.79
CA GLN A 148 -7.69 9.65 1.85
C GLN A 148 -7.43 8.17 2.08
N TRP A 149 -7.15 7.80 3.33
CA TRP A 149 -6.90 6.42 3.72
C TRP A 149 -7.49 6.12 5.10
N ILE A 150 -7.69 4.83 5.35
CA ILE A 150 -8.01 4.31 6.68
C ILE A 150 -6.69 3.96 7.35
N ASN A 151 -6.39 4.65 8.46
CA ASN A 151 -5.31 4.25 9.36
C ASN A 151 -5.80 3.07 10.21
N LEU A 152 -5.38 1.86 9.84
CA LEU A 152 -5.86 0.61 10.44
C LEU A 152 -5.52 0.49 11.94
N ARG A 153 -4.53 1.23 12.43
CA ARG A 153 -4.18 1.22 13.86
C ARG A 153 -5.33 1.69 14.75
N VAL A 154 -6.14 2.64 14.27
CA VAL A 154 -7.25 3.22 15.04
C VAL A 154 -8.32 2.16 15.36
N PRO A 155 -8.94 1.48 14.37
CA PRO A 155 -9.91 0.42 14.66
C PRO A 155 -9.26 -0.81 15.30
N PHE A 156 -7.99 -1.12 14.99
CA PHE A 156 -7.26 -2.22 15.63
C PHE A 156 -7.15 -2.00 17.14
N GLN A 157 -6.69 -0.81 17.56
CA GLN A 157 -6.59 -0.44 18.98
C GLN A 157 -7.97 -0.45 19.66
N ALA A 158 -9.00 0.07 18.99
CA ALA A 158 -10.36 0.06 19.53
C ALA A 158 -10.89 -1.37 19.72
N ALA A 159 -10.56 -2.31 18.83
CA ALA A 159 -11.04 -3.69 18.88
C ALA A 159 -10.26 -4.57 19.86
N LEU A 160 -8.93 -4.38 19.98
CA LEU A 160 -8.03 -5.30 20.67
C LEU A 160 -7.33 -4.69 21.89
N GLY A 161 -7.45 -3.38 22.11
CA GLY A 161 -6.88 -2.69 23.26
C GLY A 161 -5.35 -2.64 23.30
N GLN A 162 -4.69 -2.84 22.16
CA GLN A 162 -3.23 -2.75 21.99
C GLN A 162 -2.86 -1.52 21.15
#